data_AF-A0A838R036-F1
#
_entry.id   AF-A0A838R036-F1
#
_cell.length_a   1.000
_cell.length_b   1.000
_cell.length_c   1.000
_cell.angle_alpha   90.00
_cell.angle_beta   90.00
_cell.angle_gamma   90.00
#
_symmetry.space_group_name_H-M   'P 1'
#
loop_
_entity.id
_entity.type
_entity.pdbx_description
1 polymer ?
#
loop_
_entity_poly.entity_id
_entity_poly.type
_entity_poly.pdbx_seq_one_letter_code
_entity_poly.pdbx_strand_id
1 'polypeptide(L)'
;MNRILSACLLAATACFAPMARGGILFERSLVVDRSVNIFSTSQFDLEFVLGDAFFTPSNPVKLFDDLSLTPANIGDVYVANSTNDPDFQSVADRLTDGSDQFIRLVLEESASGRKEQRGWRESGFFVGHGSTLDPDLAGATIEGVQLRIDGFVLHSSSLAALAPAGPPVQVLMTFTVLGTAVPEPSTLAFGAAGLAMLVGAGYTRRR
;
A
#
# COMPACT_ATOMS: atom_id res chain seq x y z
N MET A 1 -30.08 30.78 51.54
CA MET A 1 -29.21 29.61 51.77
C MET A 1 -30.13 28.39 51.71
N ASN A 2 -30.06 27.38 50.85
CA ASN A 2 -29.17 26.97 49.78
C ASN A 2 -30.03 26.28 48.69
N ARG A 3 -29.67 26.47 47.42
CA ARG A 3 -30.24 25.75 46.26
C ARG A 3 -29.54 24.39 46.15
N ILE A 4 -30.29 23.30 46.03
CA ILE A 4 -29.73 21.97 45.70
C ILE A 4 -29.89 21.77 44.19
N LEU A 5 -28.74 21.61 43.53
CA LEU A 5 -28.57 21.42 42.09
C LEU A 5 -28.78 19.96 41.70
N SER A 6 -29.46 19.77 40.56
CA SER A 6 -29.53 18.54 39.78
C SER A 6 -28.16 18.05 39.32
N ALA A 7 -27.99 16.74 39.22
CA ALA A 7 -27.04 16.12 38.29
C ALA A 7 -27.69 14.88 37.65
N CYS A 8 -28.22 15.05 36.44
CA CYS A 8 -28.52 13.95 35.52
C CYS A 8 -27.19 13.36 35.06
N LEU A 9 -26.87 12.16 35.51
CA LEU A 9 -25.76 11.37 35.01
C LEU A 9 -26.24 10.63 33.75
N LEU A 10 -26.07 11.25 32.58
CA LEU A 10 -26.22 10.55 31.31
C LEU A 10 -24.95 9.73 31.08
N ALA A 11 -25.03 8.43 31.34
CA ALA A 11 -23.98 7.48 30.98
C ALA A 11 -23.93 7.37 29.45
N ALA A 12 -22.91 7.95 28.82
CA ALA A 12 -22.58 7.70 27.44
C ALA A 12 -21.98 6.28 27.33
N THR A 13 -22.82 5.29 27.06
CA THR A 13 -22.38 3.99 26.54
C THR A 13 -21.77 4.20 25.16
N ALA A 14 -20.44 4.35 25.12
CA ALA A 14 -19.69 4.19 23.89
C ALA A 14 -19.80 2.71 23.49
N CYS A 15 -20.65 2.42 22.51
CA CYS A 15 -20.60 1.16 21.78
C CYS A 15 -19.23 1.06 21.12
N PHE A 16 -18.32 0.30 21.73
CA PHE A 16 -17.17 -0.24 21.01
C PHE A 16 -17.71 -1.25 20.01
N ALA A 17 -17.93 -0.80 18.77
CA ALA A 17 -18.10 -1.71 17.66
C ALA A 17 -16.84 -2.56 17.53
N PRO A 18 -16.95 -3.88 17.28
CA PRO A 18 -15.79 -4.69 16.97
C PRO A 18 -15.10 -4.10 15.74
N MET A 19 -13.81 -3.76 15.89
CA MET A 19 -12.92 -3.37 14.79
C MET A 19 -13.04 -4.46 13.72
N ALA A 20 -13.61 -4.12 12.57
CA ALA A 20 -13.61 -4.99 11.41
C ALA A 20 -12.14 -5.24 11.05
N ARG A 21 -11.75 -6.51 10.91
CA ARG A 21 -10.51 -6.92 10.24
C ARG A 21 -10.39 -6.13 8.94
N GLY A 22 -9.23 -5.52 8.69
CA GLY A 22 -8.98 -4.66 7.54
C GLY A 22 -9.41 -5.28 6.21
N GLY A 23 -9.98 -4.44 5.35
CA GLY A 23 -10.37 -4.81 3.99
C GLY A 23 -9.22 -4.64 3.01
N ILE A 24 -9.48 -4.94 1.74
CA ILE A 24 -8.55 -4.63 0.65
C ILE A 24 -8.67 -3.12 0.37
N LEU A 25 -7.59 -2.38 0.58
CA LEU A 25 -7.49 -0.95 0.23
C LEU A 25 -7.11 -0.78 -1.24
N PHE A 26 -6.28 -1.68 -1.74
CA PHE A 26 -5.74 -1.62 -3.09
C PHE A 26 -5.32 -3.00 -3.56
N GLU A 27 -5.57 -3.31 -4.83
CA GLU A 27 -5.08 -4.51 -5.49
C GLU A 27 -4.67 -4.18 -6.93
N ARG A 28 -3.50 -4.64 -7.37
CA ARG A 28 -3.00 -4.42 -8.72
C ARG A 28 -2.15 -5.58 -9.22
N SER A 29 -2.39 -5.98 -10.46
CA SER A 29 -1.50 -6.90 -11.17
C SER A 29 -0.22 -6.18 -11.62
N LEU A 30 0.91 -6.76 -11.25
CA LEU A 30 2.26 -6.39 -11.64
C LEU A 30 2.75 -7.38 -12.69
N VAL A 31 3.31 -6.83 -13.76
CA VAL A 31 3.99 -7.61 -14.80
C VAL A 31 5.42 -7.13 -14.85
N VAL A 32 6.38 -8.05 -14.90
CA VAL A 32 7.78 -7.69 -15.10
C VAL A 32 8.32 -8.49 -16.26
N ASP A 33 8.59 -7.82 -17.37
CA ASP A 33 9.35 -8.37 -18.49
C ASP A 33 10.81 -8.53 -18.07
N ARG A 34 11.38 -9.70 -18.36
CA ARG A 34 12.79 -10.03 -18.09
C ARG A 34 13.47 -10.55 -19.32
N SER A 35 14.77 -10.29 -19.46
CA SER A 35 15.60 -10.90 -20.49
C SER A 35 16.59 -11.91 -19.89
N VAL A 36 16.07 -13.07 -19.43
CA VAL A 36 16.84 -14.05 -18.64
C VAL A 36 16.47 -15.49 -19.03
N ASN A 37 17.41 -16.42 -18.85
CA ASN A 37 17.24 -17.84 -19.18
C ASN A 37 16.65 -18.64 -18.00
N ILE A 38 15.35 -18.98 -18.05
CA ILE A 38 14.72 -19.81 -17.00
C ILE A 38 15.31 -21.21 -16.87
N PHE A 39 15.99 -21.70 -17.91
CA PHE A 39 16.49 -23.06 -17.95
C PHE A 39 17.81 -23.20 -17.16
N SER A 40 18.50 -22.09 -16.86
CA SER A 40 19.71 -22.08 -16.04
C SER A 40 19.50 -21.51 -14.64
N THR A 41 18.52 -20.61 -14.48
CA THR A 41 18.25 -19.90 -13.24
C THR A 41 16.76 -19.80 -13.02
N SER A 42 16.27 -20.53 -12.03
CA SER A 42 14.86 -20.56 -11.66
C SER A 42 14.58 -19.78 -10.36
N GLN A 43 15.58 -19.07 -9.84
CA GLN A 43 15.53 -18.36 -8.56
C GLN A 43 15.76 -16.86 -8.79
N PHE A 44 14.89 -16.04 -8.21
CA PHE A 44 14.93 -14.59 -8.34
C PHE A 44 14.71 -13.94 -6.98
N ASP A 45 15.51 -12.96 -6.63
CA ASP A 45 15.31 -12.20 -5.40
C ASP A 45 14.48 -10.95 -5.74
N LEU A 46 13.34 -10.83 -5.07
CA LEU A 46 12.44 -9.69 -5.20
C LEU A 46 12.71 -8.69 -4.10
N GLU A 47 12.68 -7.41 -4.44
CA GLU A 47 12.71 -6.31 -3.47
C GLU A 47 11.67 -5.26 -3.89
N PHE A 48 10.81 -4.85 -2.97
CA PHE A 48 9.85 -3.77 -3.18
C PHE A 48 10.32 -2.53 -2.43
N VAL A 49 10.69 -1.48 -3.15
CA VAL A 49 11.35 -0.28 -2.61
C VAL A 49 10.46 0.94 -2.75
N LEU A 50 10.31 1.69 -1.67
CA LEU A 50 9.72 3.02 -1.65
C LEU A 50 10.81 4.06 -1.46
N GLY A 51 10.75 5.18 -2.18
CA GLY A 51 11.72 6.26 -1.99
C GLY A 51 11.44 7.54 -2.76
N ASP A 52 12.20 8.58 -2.39
CA ASP A 52 12.12 9.95 -2.90
C ASP A 52 12.57 10.09 -4.37
N ALA A 53 13.42 9.18 -4.84
CA ALA A 53 13.93 9.18 -6.22
C ALA A 53 13.94 7.76 -6.81
N PHE A 54 13.67 7.68 -8.13
CA PHE A 54 13.57 6.41 -8.84
C PHE A 54 14.89 5.63 -8.95
N PHE A 55 15.98 6.30 -9.34
CA PHE A 55 17.26 5.61 -9.61
C PHE A 55 18.08 5.39 -8.34
N THR A 56 18.18 6.41 -7.50
CA THR A 56 19.02 6.42 -6.30
C THR A 56 18.27 7.11 -5.16
N PRO A 57 17.29 6.42 -4.54
CA PRO A 57 16.58 6.98 -3.39
C PRO A 57 17.57 7.23 -2.25
N SER A 58 17.46 8.39 -1.62
CA SER A 58 18.33 8.77 -0.49
C SER A 58 17.95 8.07 0.81
N ASN A 59 16.69 7.65 0.90
CA ASN A 59 16.13 6.94 2.03
C ASN A 59 15.21 5.83 1.50
N PRO A 60 15.71 4.67 1.05
CA PRO A 60 14.85 3.57 0.63
C PRO A 60 14.26 2.87 1.86
N VAL A 61 12.98 2.51 1.80
CA VAL A 61 12.39 1.51 2.70
C VAL A 61 11.90 0.37 1.83
N LYS A 62 12.08 -0.84 2.32
CA LYS A 62 11.88 -2.04 1.53
C LYS A 62 10.84 -2.98 2.16
N LEU A 63 10.24 -3.79 1.31
CA LEU A 63 9.41 -4.94 1.69
C LEU A 63 9.85 -6.16 0.90
N PHE A 64 9.61 -7.32 1.50
CA PHE A 64 9.92 -8.62 0.91
C PHE A 64 11.41 -8.77 0.57
N ASP A 65 12.29 -8.20 1.39
CA ASP A 65 13.74 -8.31 1.21
C ASP A 65 14.18 -9.78 1.14
N ASP A 66 15.04 -10.08 0.17
CA ASP A 66 15.57 -11.41 -0.11
C ASP A 66 14.47 -12.48 -0.40
N LEU A 67 13.29 -12.05 -0.86
CA LEU A 67 12.23 -12.98 -1.24
C LEU A 67 12.63 -13.71 -2.52
N SER A 68 12.97 -14.98 -2.36
CA SER A 68 13.39 -15.82 -3.47
C SER A 68 12.22 -16.52 -4.14
N LEU A 69 12.00 -16.19 -5.41
CA LEU A 69 10.89 -16.66 -6.22
C LEU A 69 11.36 -17.71 -7.20
N THR A 70 10.58 -18.78 -7.33
CA THR A 70 10.76 -19.82 -8.33
C THR A 70 9.43 -20.17 -9.00
N PRO A 71 9.42 -20.88 -10.15
CA PRO A 71 8.20 -21.41 -10.73
C PRO A 71 7.40 -22.32 -9.78
N ALA A 72 8.04 -22.90 -8.75
CA ALA A 72 7.33 -23.70 -7.74
C ALA A 72 6.48 -22.84 -6.79
N ASN A 73 6.72 -21.52 -6.73
CA ASN A 73 5.99 -20.59 -5.87
C ASN A 73 4.73 -20.00 -6.52
N ILE A 74 4.33 -20.48 -7.70
CA ILE A 74 3.09 -20.03 -8.34
C ILE A 74 1.91 -20.39 -7.43
N GLY A 75 1.09 -19.38 -7.10
CA GLY A 75 -0.04 -19.49 -6.18
C GLY A 75 0.32 -19.15 -4.73
N ASP A 76 1.61 -19.05 -4.38
CA ASP A 76 2.03 -18.63 -3.04
C ASP A 76 1.67 -17.17 -2.79
N VAL A 77 1.28 -16.88 -1.55
CA VAL A 77 0.98 -15.54 -1.06
C VAL A 77 1.95 -15.20 0.06
N TYR A 78 2.78 -14.19 -0.18
CA TYR A 78 3.68 -13.62 0.80
C TYR A 78 3.00 -12.43 1.46
N VAL A 79 3.09 -12.34 2.77
CA VAL A 79 2.47 -11.25 3.54
C VAL A 79 3.55 -10.56 4.35
N ALA A 80 3.66 -9.25 4.23
CA ALA A 80 4.45 -8.41 5.11
C ALA A 80 3.52 -7.61 6.03
N ASN A 81 3.80 -7.62 7.32
CA ASN A 81 3.08 -6.90 8.36
C ASN A 81 3.99 -6.69 9.59
N SER A 82 3.50 -5.97 10.60
CA SER A 82 4.26 -5.62 11.80
C SER A 82 4.74 -6.81 12.65
N THR A 83 4.22 -8.02 12.40
CA THR A 83 4.61 -9.24 13.14
C THR A 83 5.73 -10.02 12.46
N ASN A 84 5.94 -9.85 11.15
CA ASN A 84 6.87 -10.68 10.38
C ASN A 84 7.87 -9.90 9.53
N ASP A 85 7.72 -8.59 9.41
CA ASP A 85 8.63 -7.72 8.68
C ASP A 85 8.93 -6.47 9.55
N PRO A 86 10.18 -6.28 10.02
CA PRO A 86 10.54 -5.16 10.89
C PRO A 86 10.48 -3.80 10.20
N ASP A 87 10.61 -3.77 8.87
CA ASP A 87 10.58 -2.54 8.07
C ASP A 87 9.17 -2.15 7.64
N PHE A 88 8.20 -3.04 7.86
CA PHE A 88 6.79 -2.82 7.50
C PHE A 88 6.22 -1.51 8.02
N GLN A 89 6.49 -1.13 9.28
CA GLN A 89 5.93 0.11 9.83
C GLN A 89 6.44 1.34 9.06
N SER A 90 7.72 1.34 8.68
CA SER A 90 8.31 2.42 7.88
C SER A 90 7.69 2.50 6.49
N VAL A 91 7.26 1.38 5.91
CA VAL A 91 6.50 1.37 4.64
C VAL A 91 5.07 1.86 4.83
N ALA A 92 4.39 1.39 5.88
CA ALA A 92 3.04 1.83 6.19
C ALA A 92 2.99 3.36 6.40
N ASP A 93 3.95 3.90 7.16
CA ASP A 93 4.06 5.33 7.41
C ASP A 93 4.27 6.12 6.11
N ARG A 94 5.08 5.62 5.17
CA ARG A 94 5.31 6.29 3.87
C ARG A 94 4.11 6.27 2.97
N LEU A 95 3.48 5.11 2.82
CA LEU A 95 2.30 4.96 1.97
C LEU A 95 1.12 5.83 2.45
N THR A 96 1.17 6.32 3.69
CA THR A 96 0.11 7.09 4.35
C THR A 96 0.50 8.54 4.65
N ASP A 97 1.71 8.99 4.26
CA ASP A 97 2.26 10.30 4.63
C ASP A 97 1.76 11.48 3.78
N GLY A 98 1.05 11.22 2.67
CA GLY A 98 0.57 12.27 1.78
C GLY A 98 1.57 12.72 0.70
N SER A 99 2.72 12.04 0.56
CA SER A 99 3.79 12.40 -0.37
C SER A 99 3.81 11.46 -1.57
N ASP A 100 3.79 12.01 -2.79
CA ASP A 100 3.95 11.21 -4.03
C ASP A 100 5.40 10.74 -4.20
N GLN A 101 5.70 9.54 -3.71
CA GLN A 101 7.01 8.91 -3.83
C GLN A 101 7.07 7.95 -5.02
N PHE A 102 8.18 7.23 -5.15
CA PHE A 102 8.33 6.17 -6.14
C PHE A 102 8.22 4.80 -5.49
N ILE A 103 7.37 3.97 -6.07
CA ILE A 103 7.34 2.53 -5.85
C ILE A 103 8.20 1.87 -6.92
N ARG A 104 9.18 1.09 -6.50
CA ARG A 104 10.08 0.35 -7.38
C ARG A 104 10.10 -1.12 -7.01
N LEU A 105 9.90 -1.95 -8.01
CA LEU A 105 10.09 -3.38 -7.94
C LEU A 105 11.47 -3.70 -8.53
N VAL A 106 12.33 -4.32 -7.75
CA VAL A 106 13.65 -4.78 -8.17
C VAL A 106 13.63 -6.29 -8.18
N LEU A 107 14.01 -6.88 -9.31
CA LEU A 107 14.22 -8.32 -9.42
C LEU A 107 15.69 -8.56 -9.73
N GLU A 108 16.33 -9.43 -8.97
CA GLU A 108 17.72 -9.85 -9.16
C GLU A 108 17.78 -11.34 -9.51
N GLU A 109 18.54 -11.69 -10.53
CA GLU A 109 18.81 -13.09 -10.87
C GLU A 109 20.03 -13.58 -10.08
N SER A 110 19.83 -14.54 -9.18
CA SER A 110 20.86 -14.92 -8.22
C SER A 110 22.14 -15.48 -8.86
N ALA A 111 22.07 -16.14 -10.04
CA ALA A 111 23.28 -16.71 -10.64
C ALA A 111 24.09 -15.74 -11.52
N SER A 112 23.45 -14.73 -12.11
CA SER A 112 24.12 -13.74 -12.96
C SER A 112 24.38 -12.41 -12.24
N GLY A 113 23.70 -12.16 -11.12
CA GLY A 113 23.68 -10.86 -10.43
C GLY A 113 22.95 -9.77 -11.23
N ARG A 114 22.22 -10.14 -12.29
CA ARG A 114 21.57 -9.17 -13.18
C ARG A 114 20.31 -8.62 -12.52
N LYS A 115 20.31 -7.31 -12.33
CA LYS A 115 19.17 -6.55 -11.78
C LYS A 115 18.37 -5.92 -12.91
N GLU A 116 17.05 -6.08 -12.85
CA GLU A 116 16.13 -5.25 -13.62
C GLU A 116 15.13 -4.62 -12.64
N GLN A 117 14.76 -3.37 -12.93
CA GLN A 117 13.91 -2.58 -12.06
C GLN A 117 12.77 -2.00 -12.87
N ARG A 118 11.58 -2.05 -12.29
CA ARG A 118 10.39 -1.38 -12.79
C ARG A 118 9.85 -0.50 -11.67
N GLY A 119 9.36 0.68 -11.98
CA GLY A 119 8.74 1.48 -10.96
C GLY A 119 7.83 2.55 -11.53
N TRP A 120 7.10 3.13 -10.60
CA TRP A 120 5.98 4.02 -10.84
C TRP A 120 6.02 5.11 -9.77
N ARG A 121 5.55 6.30 -10.10
CA ARG A 121 5.11 7.23 -9.05
C ARG A 121 3.93 6.61 -8.31
N GLU A 122 3.83 6.81 -7.01
CA GLU A 122 2.71 6.32 -6.20
C GLU A 122 1.38 6.79 -6.75
N SER A 123 1.28 8.07 -7.12
CA SER A 123 0.13 8.64 -7.83
C SER A 123 -0.26 7.91 -9.10
N GLY A 124 0.71 7.37 -9.85
CA GLY A 124 0.50 6.54 -11.04
C GLY A 124 0.22 5.07 -10.71
N PHE A 125 0.69 4.60 -9.57
CA PHE A 125 0.57 3.23 -9.09
C PHE A 125 -0.82 2.99 -8.49
N PHE A 126 -1.33 3.95 -7.72
CA PHE A 126 -2.63 3.89 -7.03
C PHE A 126 -3.80 4.50 -7.82
N VAL A 127 -3.58 5.03 -9.04
CA VAL A 127 -4.63 5.62 -9.89
C VAL A 127 -5.92 4.78 -9.87
N GLY A 128 -7.02 5.41 -9.43
CA GLY A 128 -8.34 4.77 -9.32
C GLY A 128 -8.76 4.42 -7.89
N HIS A 129 -7.84 4.52 -6.93
CA HIS A 129 -8.09 4.42 -5.49
C HIS A 129 -7.49 5.65 -4.80
N GLY A 130 -8.30 6.37 -4.02
CA GLY A 130 -7.96 7.71 -3.54
C GLY A 130 -8.51 8.80 -4.46
N SER A 131 -8.92 9.92 -3.87
CA SER A 131 -9.41 11.10 -4.59
C SER A 131 -8.40 11.48 -5.67
N THR A 132 -8.83 12.07 -6.80
CA THR A 132 -7.88 12.74 -7.72
C THR A 132 -7.09 13.88 -7.06
N LEU A 133 -7.38 14.16 -5.78
CA LEU A 133 -6.67 15.08 -4.90
C LEU A 133 -5.73 14.37 -3.89
N ASP A 134 -5.89 13.06 -3.64
CA ASP A 134 -5.12 12.24 -2.67
C ASP A 134 -4.61 10.95 -3.36
N PRO A 135 -3.48 11.04 -4.09
CA PRO A 135 -2.88 9.97 -4.89
C PRO A 135 -2.25 8.81 -4.09
N ASP A 136 -2.28 8.92 -2.77
CA ASP A 136 -1.67 8.05 -1.78
C ASP A 136 -2.75 7.44 -0.89
N LEU A 137 -2.40 6.41 -0.13
CA LEU A 137 -3.29 5.87 0.88
C LEU A 137 -3.30 6.78 2.12
N ALA A 138 -3.19 8.11 1.93
CA ALA A 138 -3.07 9.07 3.02
C ALA A 138 -4.20 8.91 4.05
N GLY A 139 -3.79 8.90 5.31
CA GLY A 139 -4.69 8.69 6.44
C GLY A 139 -5.22 7.27 6.59
N ALA A 140 -5.03 6.35 5.63
CA ALA A 140 -5.41 4.95 5.83
C ALA A 140 -4.54 4.30 6.91
N THR A 141 -5.08 3.29 7.59
CA THR A 141 -4.28 2.39 8.43
C THR A 141 -3.96 1.15 7.62
N ILE A 142 -2.68 0.92 7.35
CA ILE A 142 -2.21 -0.27 6.62
C ILE A 142 -1.92 -1.38 7.63
N GLU A 143 -2.58 -2.53 7.47
CA GLU A 143 -2.45 -3.70 8.34
C GLU A 143 -1.53 -4.76 7.76
N GLY A 144 -1.37 -4.77 6.43
CA GLY A 144 -0.47 -5.69 5.76
C GLY A 144 -0.36 -5.39 4.28
N VAL A 145 0.72 -5.89 3.67
CA VAL A 145 0.91 -5.92 2.22
C VAL A 145 1.04 -7.37 1.81
N GLN A 146 0.33 -7.76 0.76
CA GLN A 146 0.42 -9.10 0.20
C GLN A 146 0.98 -9.05 -1.21
N LEU A 147 1.79 -10.05 -1.52
CA LEU A 147 2.25 -10.33 -2.86
C LEU A 147 1.92 -11.78 -3.19
N ARG A 148 1.08 -11.97 -4.22
CA ARG A 148 0.79 -13.28 -4.78
C ARG A 148 1.55 -13.47 -6.09
N ILE A 149 2.13 -14.64 -6.30
CA ILE A 149 2.75 -14.99 -7.57
C ILE A 149 1.71 -15.67 -8.45
N ASP A 150 1.33 -15.02 -9.54
CA ASP A 150 0.26 -15.52 -10.43
C ASP A 150 0.79 -16.44 -11.51
N GLY A 151 2.03 -16.23 -11.96
CA GLY A 151 2.63 -17.08 -12.98
C GLY A 151 3.94 -16.59 -13.55
N PHE A 152 4.55 -17.47 -14.34
CA PHE A 152 5.72 -17.19 -15.16
C PHE A 152 5.37 -17.51 -16.62
N VAL A 153 5.51 -16.53 -17.51
CA VAL A 153 5.18 -16.66 -18.93
C VAL A 153 6.43 -16.50 -19.75
N LEU A 154 6.72 -17.48 -20.61
CA LEU A 154 7.80 -17.36 -21.59
C LEU A 154 7.30 -16.64 -22.84
N HIS A 155 7.92 -15.52 -23.18
CA HIS A 155 7.71 -14.87 -24.46
C HIS A 155 8.73 -15.39 -25.47
N SER A 156 8.30 -16.30 -26.34
CA SER A 156 9.07 -16.62 -27.55
C SER A 156 8.84 -15.54 -28.60
N SER A 157 9.52 -14.40 -28.52
CA SER A 157 9.62 -13.53 -29.70
C SER A 157 10.67 -14.12 -30.64
N SER A 158 10.41 -14.15 -31.95
CA SER A 158 11.36 -14.67 -32.95
C SER A 158 12.68 -13.89 -32.98
N LEU A 159 12.71 -12.67 -32.43
CA LEU A 159 13.91 -11.85 -32.20
C LEU A 159 14.71 -12.28 -30.96
N ALA A 160 14.11 -12.99 -30.01
CA ALA A 160 14.80 -13.52 -28.82
C ALA A 160 15.76 -14.67 -29.14
N ALA A 161 15.63 -15.30 -30.33
CA ALA A 161 16.59 -16.29 -30.81
C ALA A 161 18.01 -15.72 -31.04
N LEU A 162 18.15 -14.39 -31.07
CA LEU A 162 19.44 -13.68 -31.20
C LEU A 162 19.92 -13.06 -29.89
N ALA A 163 19.15 -13.14 -28.80
CA ALA A 163 19.57 -12.64 -27.50
C ALA A 163 20.47 -13.70 -26.82
N PRO A 164 21.70 -13.35 -26.40
CA PRO A 164 22.60 -14.30 -25.73
C PRO A 164 22.08 -14.85 -24.40
N ALA A 165 20.96 -14.32 -23.89
CA ALA A 165 20.38 -14.61 -22.59
C ALA A 165 19.09 -15.47 -22.62
N GLY A 166 18.71 -16.05 -23.77
CA GLY A 166 17.50 -16.88 -23.89
C GLY A 166 16.19 -16.07 -24.02
N PRO A 167 15.03 -16.76 -24.15
CA PRO A 167 13.75 -16.10 -24.35
C PRO A 167 13.33 -15.30 -23.12
N PRO A 168 12.79 -14.08 -23.28
CA PRO A 168 12.35 -13.27 -22.17
C PRO A 168 11.22 -13.93 -21.37
N VAL A 169 11.20 -13.63 -20.08
CA VAL A 169 10.29 -14.21 -19.09
C VAL A 169 9.48 -13.08 -18.50
N GLN A 170 8.16 -13.23 -18.48
CA GLN A 170 7.28 -12.35 -17.73
C GLN A 170 6.94 -12.99 -16.41
N VAL A 171 7.20 -12.29 -15.31
CA VAL A 171 6.70 -12.65 -13.98
C VAL A 171 5.40 -11.89 -13.75
N LEU A 172 4.33 -12.62 -13.47
CA LEU A 172 3.00 -12.10 -13.17
C LEU A 172 2.78 -12.20 -11.66
N MET A 173 2.42 -11.08 -11.04
CA MET A 173 2.21 -10.98 -9.60
C MET A 173 0.99 -10.12 -9.31
N THR A 174 0.33 -10.35 -8.18
CA THR A 174 -0.75 -9.50 -7.67
C THR A 174 -0.29 -8.88 -6.36
N PHE A 175 -0.23 -7.55 -6.33
CA PHE A 175 0.10 -6.77 -5.15
C PHE A 175 -1.17 -6.26 -4.50
N THR A 176 -1.32 -6.50 -3.20
CA THR A 176 -2.51 -6.13 -2.43
C THR A 176 -2.11 -5.38 -1.18
N VAL A 177 -2.76 -4.25 -0.88
CA VAL A 177 -2.63 -3.55 0.39
C VAL A 177 -3.88 -3.80 1.21
N LEU A 178 -3.69 -4.31 2.42
CA LEU A 178 -4.73 -4.58 3.40
C LEU A 178 -4.75 -3.48 4.46
N GLY A 179 -5.93 -3.08 4.87
CA GLY A 179 -6.08 -2.08 5.92
C GLY A 179 -7.47 -1.50 6.02
N THR A 180 -7.56 -0.36 6.69
CA THR A 180 -8.80 0.40 6.86
C THR A 180 -8.61 1.82 6.36
N ALA A 181 -9.48 2.26 5.45
CA ALA A 181 -9.53 3.66 5.05
C ALA A 181 -10.09 4.44 6.24
N VAL A 182 -9.33 5.41 6.76
CA VAL A 182 -9.85 6.30 7.79
C VAL A 182 -10.76 7.31 7.08
N PRO A 183 -12.08 7.33 7.36
CA PRO A 183 -12.95 8.31 6.76
C PRO A 183 -12.50 9.69 7.22
N GLU A 184 -12.26 10.62 6.29
CA GLU A 184 -12.11 12.00 6.69
C GLU A 184 -13.36 12.44 7.47
N PRO A 185 -13.20 13.16 8.59
CA PRO A 185 -14.36 13.70 9.29
C PRO A 185 -15.08 14.64 8.32
N SER A 186 -16.25 14.20 7.84
CA SER A 186 -17.03 14.95 6.86
C SER A 186 -17.12 16.42 7.27
N THR A 187 -16.64 17.31 6.41
CA THR A 187 -16.68 18.77 6.60
C THR A 187 -18.11 19.28 6.85
N LEU A 188 -19.11 18.51 6.41
CA LEU A 188 -20.54 18.71 6.72
C LEU A 188 -20.86 18.59 8.22
N ALA A 189 -20.20 17.70 8.97
CA ALA A 189 -20.38 17.56 10.41
C ALA A 189 -19.86 18.80 11.17
N PHE A 190 -18.75 19.39 10.73
CA PHE A 190 -18.24 20.65 11.28
C PHE A 190 -19.13 21.85 10.89
N GLY A 191 -19.66 21.87 9.66
CA GLY A 191 -20.59 22.91 9.22
C GLY A 191 -21.91 22.93 10.00
N ALA A 192 -22.50 21.75 10.25
CA ALA A 192 -23.75 21.62 11.00
C ALA A 192 -23.57 21.94 12.50
N ALA A 193 -22.46 21.52 13.11
CA ALA A 193 -22.14 21.86 14.50
C ALA A 193 -21.87 23.36 14.67
N GLY A 194 -21.19 24.00 13.71
CA GLY A 194 -20.95 25.45 13.72
C GLY A 194 -22.23 26.29 13.59
N LEU A 195 -23.17 25.86 12.74
CA LEU A 195 -24.47 26.53 12.56
C LEU A 195 -25.37 26.40 13.80
N ALA A 196 -25.36 25.25 14.47
CA ALA A 196 -26.12 25.04 15.70
C ALA A 196 -25.65 25.94 16.86
N MET A 197 -24.33 26.19 16.98
CA MET A 197 -23.79 27.11 18.00
C MET A 197 -24.13 28.58 17.73
N LEU A 198 -24.16 29.00 16.46
CA LEU A 198 -24.53 30.38 16.08
C LEU A 198 -26.02 30.67 16.31
N VAL A 199 -26.91 29.71 16.04
CA VAL A 199 -28.35 29.87 16.30
C VAL A 199 -28.65 29.82 17.81
N GLY A 200 -27.93 29.00 18.59
CA GLY A 200 -28.04 28.97 20.05
C GLY A 200 -27.56 30.25 20.74
N ALA A 201 -26.48 30.87 20.23
CA ALA A 201 -25.94 32.13 20.78
C ALA A 201 -26.82 33.36 20.49
N GLY A 202 -27.63 33.33 19.42
CA GLY A 202 -28.58 34.41 19.10
C GLY A 202 -29.81 34.44 20.01
N TYR A 203 -30.18 33.31 20.62
CA TYR A 203 -31.44 33.17 21.37
C TYR A 203 -31.34 33.59 22.86
N THR A 204 -30.13 33.70 23.40
CA THR A 204 -29.89 34.04 24.82
C THR A 204 -29.73 35.54 25.09
N ARG A 205 -29.78 36.41 24.07
CA ARG A 205 -29.56 37.88 24.22
C ARG A 205 -30.83 38.75 24.15
N ARG A 206 -32.01 38.17 24.37
CA ARG A 206 -33.28 38.90 24.54
C ARG A 206 -34.02 38.42 25.79
N ARG A 207 -33.55 38.83 26.97
CA ARG A 207 -34.37 38.99 28.16
C ARG A 207 -33.84 40.16 28.98
#